data_AF-A0A923TCF7-F1
#
_entry.id   AF-A0A923TCF7-F1
#
_cell.length_a   1.000
_cell.length_b   1.000
_cell.length_c   1.000
_cell.angle_alpha   90.00
_cell.angle_beta   90.00
_cell.angle_gamma   90.00
#
_symmetry.space_group_name_H-M   'P 1'
#
loop_
_entity.id
_entity.type
_entity.pdbx_description
1 polymer ?
#
loop_
_entity_poly.entity_id
_entity_poly.type
_entity_poly.pdbx_seq_one_letter_code
_entity_poly.pdbx_strand_id
1 'polypeptide(L)'
;MTSPSKESDPSSSREFVKQSSLYQEFLAEREEILKHKWLESERLGYDIGFERALLDWIRKHRESWRAARRQQVNQRPLAGTSAAPFASLGADRK
;
A
#
# COMPACT_ATOMS: atom_id res chain seq x y z
N MET A 1 -6.91 -39.56 27.43
CA MET A 1 -7.05 -38.10 27.60
C MET A 1 -6.73 -37.47 26.26
N THR A 2 -7.74 -37.10 25.48
CA THR A 2 -7.58 -36.47 24.15
C THR A 2 -7.61 -34.96 24.32
N SER A 3 -6.46 -34.33 24.12
CA SER A 3 -6.30 -32.87 24.13
C SER A 3 -7.09 -32.23 22.98
N PRO A 4 -7.81 -31.11 23.21
CA PRO A 4 -8.48 -30.39 22.14
C PRO A 4 -7.49 -29.52 21.37
N SER A 5 -7.42 -29.76 20.06
CA SER A 5 -6.68 -28.97 19.08
C SER A 5 -7.18 -27.53 19.05
N LYS A 6 -6.25 -26.57 19.10
CA LYS A 6 -6.52 -25.13 19.05
C LYS A 6 -7.03 -24.75 17.66
N GLU A 7 -8.34 -24.59 17.52
CA GLU A 7 -8.98 -24.18 16.27
C GLU A 7 -8.61 -22.72 15.95
N SER A 8 -8.00 -22.50 14.79
CA SER A 8 -7.68 -21.18 14.24
C SER A 8 -8.96 -20.52 13.72
N ASP A 9 -9.42 -19.49 14.42
CA ASP A 9 -10.62 -18.74 14.07
C ASP A 9 -10.46 -17.98 12.71
N PRO A 10 -11.35 -18.22 11.72
CA PRO A 10 -11.28 -17.57 10.40
C PRO A 10 -11.62 -16.07 10.44
N SER A 11 -12.26 -15.58 11.51
CA SER A 11 -12.56 -14.15 11.69
C SER A 11 -11.29 -13.34 11.94
N SER A 12 -10.38 -13.87 12.77
CA SER A 12 -9.08 -13.23 13.03
C SER A 12 -8.22 -13.13 11.76
N SER A 13 -8.26 -14.13 10.89
CA SER A 13 -7.57 -14.11 9.59
C SER A 13 -8.14 -13.06 8.64
N ARG A 14 -9.46 -12.86 8.64
CA ARG A 14 -10.14 -11.86 7.80
C ARG A 14 -9.86 -10.44 8.25
N GLU A 15 -9.74 -10.22 9.57
CA GLU A 15 -9.32 -8.96 10.18
C GLU A 15 -7.86 -8.63 9.84
N PHE A 16 -6.97 -9.63 9.92
CA PHE A 16 -5.57 -9.48 9.54
C PHE A 16 -5.42 -9.10 8.06
N VAL A 17 -6.24 -9.65 7.16
CA VAL A 17 -6.24 -9.25 5.74
C VAL A 17 -6.73 -7.81 5.55
N LYS A 18 -7.74 -7.35 6.30
CA LYS A 18 -8.18 -5.93 6.24
C LYS A 18 -7.10 -4.98 6.75
N GLN A 19 -6.33 -5.40 7.75
CA GLN A 19 -5.20 -4.64 8.29
C GLN A 19 -3.93 -4.78 7.44
N SER A 20 -3.90 -5.76 6.53
CA SER A 20 -2.73 -6.01 5.69
C SER A 20 -2.58 -4.97 4.58
N SER A 21 -1.33 -4.77 4.16
CA SER A 21 -0.96 -3.95 3.00
C SER A 21 -1.78 -4.30 1.75
N LEU A 22 -2.26 -5.55 1.61
CA LEU A 22 -3.03 -5.99 0.44
C LEU A 22 -4.39 -5.27 0.31
N TYR A 23 -5.14 -5.13 1.42
CA TYR A 23 -6.44 -4.46 1.38
C TYR A 23 -6.30 -2.95 1.14
N GLN A 24 -5.29 -2.33 1.76
CA GLN A 24 -4.93 -0.94 1.47
C GLN A 24 -4.52 -0.74 0.02
N GLU A 25 -3.76 -1.69 -0.54
CA GLU A 25 -3.39 -1.63 -1.94
C GLU A 25 -4.60 -1.75 -2.88
N PHE A 26 -5.55 -2.62 -2.54
CA PHE A 26 -6.82 -2.76 -3.28
C PHE A 26 -7.67 -1.49 -3.23
N LEU A 27 -7.82 -0.86 -2.05
CA LEU A 27 -8.56 0.39 -1.92
C LEU A 27 -7.96 1.49 -2.78
N ALA A 28 -6.64 1.66 -2.72
CA ALA A 28 -5.97 2.65 -3.52
C ALA A 28 -6.01 2.33 -5.03
N GLU A 29 -6.04 1.04 -5.41
CA GLU A 29 -6.22 0.64 -6.81
C GLU A 29 -7.62 1.05 -7.31
N ARG A 30 -8.65 0.81 -6.49
CA ARG A 30 -10.02 1.25 -6.77
C ARG A 30 -10.13 2.77 -6.87
N GLU A 31 -9.49 3.52 -5.98
CA GLU A 31 -9.47 4.98 -6.05
C GLU A 31 -8.82 5.48 -7.34
N GLU A 32 -7.74 4.84 -7.79
CA GLU A 32 -7.07 5.22 -9.03
C GLU A 32 -7.94 4.96 -10.27
N ILE A 33 -8.69 3.86 -10.28
CA ILE A 33 -9.68 3.58 -11.34
C ILE A 33 -10.78 4.64 -11.35
N LEU A 34 -11.25 5.08 -10.18
CA LEU A 34 -12.27 6.13 -10.08
C LEU A 34 -11.75 7.49 -10.57
N LYS A 35 -10.50 7.83 -10.29
CA LYS A 35 -9.86 9.05 -10.85
C LYS A 35 -9.74 8.95 -12.38
N HIS A 36 -9.29 7.81 -12.90
CA HIS A 36 -9.21 7.58 -14.35
C HIS A 36 -10.57 7.73 -15.01
N LYS A 37 -11.60 7.14 -14.43
CA LYS A 37 -12.98 7.30 -14.86
C LYS A 37 -13.38 8.76 -14.95
N TRP A 38 -13.12 9.54 -13.90
CA TRP A 38 -13.48 10.95 -13.87
C TRP A 38 -12.76 11.76 -14.94
N LEU A 39 -11.43 11.63 -15.05
CA LEU A 39 -10.62 12.32 -16.06
C LEU A 39 -11.09 12.00 -17.48
N GLU A 40 -11.38 10.74 -17.74
CA GLU A 40 -11.80 10.28 -19.07
C GLU A 40 -13.23 10.72 -19.40
N SER A 41 -14.12 10.74 -18.40
CA SER A 41 -15.47 11.30 -18.53
C SER A 41 -15.43 12.81 -18.81
N GLU A 42 -14.56 13.57 -18.13
CA GLU A 42 -14.36 14.99 -18.40
C GLU A 42 -13.82 15.21 -19.81
N ARG A 43 -12.83 14.42 -20.23
CA ARG A 43 -12.20 14.51 -21.54
C ARG A 43 -13.18 14.24 -22.69
N LEU A 44 -14.15 13.36 -22.49
CA LEU A 44 -15.13 12.97 -23.51
C LEU A 44 -16.44 13.75 -23.42
N GLY A 45 -16.67 14.49 -22.34
CA GLY A 45 -17.89 15.26 -22.12
C GLY A 45 -19.11 14.40 -21.77
N TYR A 46 -18.93 13.12 -21.44
CA TYR A 46 -19.98 12.22 -20.98
C TYR A 46 -19.41 11.14 -20.06
N ASP A 47 -20.25 10.55 -19.20
CA ASP A 47 -19.78 9.50 -18.30
C ASP A 47 -19.47 8.21 -19.05
N ILE A 48 -18.21 7.75 -18.99
CA ILE A 48 -17.81 6.52 -19.67
C ILE A 48 -18.26 5.24 -18.96
N GLY A 49 -18.73 5.34 -17.72
CA GLY A 49 -19.07 4.20 -16.87
C GLY A 49 -17.85 3.53 -16.22
N PHE A 50 -18.09 2.82 -15.12
CA PHE A 50 -17.03 2.18 -14.33
C PHE A 50 -16.35 1.03 -15.05
N GLU A 51 -17.10 0.18 -15.74
CA GLU A 51 -16.55 -1.02 -16.39
C GLU A 51 -15.61 -0.68 -17.55
N ARG A 52 -15.96 0.34 -18.34
CA ARG A 52 -15.09 0.86 -19.42
C ARG A 52 -13.81 1.46 -18.85
N ALA A 53 -13.92 2.28 -17.80
CA ALA A 53 -12.76 2.87 -17.12
C ALA A 53 -11.85 1.80 -16.52
N LEU A 54 -12.44 0.76 -15.88
CA LEU A 54 -11.71 -0.36 -15.30
C LEU A 54 -10.89 -1.11 -16.36
N LEU A 55 -11.52 -1.49 -17.47
CA LEU A 55 -10.85 -2.23 -18.54
C LEU A 55 -9.74 -1.42 -19.20
N ASP A 56 -9.94 -0.12 -19.40
CA ASP A 56 -8.91 0.77 -19.96
C ASP A 56 -7.74 0.97 -18.98
N TRP A 57 -8.04 1.20 -17.70
CA TRP A 57 -7.05 1.36 -16.64
C TRP A 57 -6.18 0.11 -16.46
N ILE A 58 -6.79 -1.08 -16.41
CA ILE A 58 -6.05 -2.34 -16.27
C ILE A 58 -5.05 -2.54 -17.41
N ARG A 59 -5.44 -2.19 -18.65
CA ARG A 59 -4.59 -2.39 -19.83
C ARG A 59 -3.43 -1.41 -19.94
N LYS A 60 -3.60 -0.16 -19.50
CA LYS A 60 -2.65 0.93 -19.79
C LYS A 60 -1.90 1.47 -18.58
N HIS A 61 -2.51 1.42 -17.39
CA HIS A 61 -2.01 2.16 -16.23
C HIS A 61 -1.58 1.25 -15.07
N ARG A 62 -2.24 0.09 -14.91
CA ARG A 62 -2.07 -0.78 -13.73
C ARG A 62 -0.63 -1.21 -13.46
N GLU A 63 0.09 -1.65 -14.47
CA GLU A 63 1.45 -2.17 -14.29
C GLU A 63 2.42 -1.09 -13.83
N SER A 64 2.37 0.08 -14.47
CA SER A 64 3.16 1.25 -14.11
C SER A 64 2.84 1.74 -12.70
N TRP A 65 1.55 1.82 -12.36
CA TRP A 65 1.11 2.23 -11.03
C TRP A 65 1.60 1.27 -9.93
N ARG A 66 1.52 -0.04 -10.16
CA ARG A 66 2.08 -1.05 -9.23
C ARG A 66 3.60 -0.93 -9.12
N ALA A 67 4.31 -0.69 -10.22
CA ALA A 67 5.77 -0.52 -10.21
C ALA A 67 6.20 0.71 -9.40
N ALA A 68 5.54 1.86 -9.62
CA ALA A 68 5.81 3.08 -8.87
C ALA A 68 5.61 2.91 -7.36
N ARG A 69 4.58 2.16 -6.94
CA ARG A 69 4.33 1.89 -5.52
C ARG A 69 5.34 0.95 -4.89
N ARG A 70 5.80 -0.08 -5.61
CA ARG A 70 6.92 -0.93 -5.13
C ARG A 70 8.18 -0.10 -4.91
N GLN A 71 8.45 0.86 -5.79
CA GLN A 71 9.57 1.78 -5.64
C GLN A 71 9.39 2.75 -4.46
N GLN A 72 8.19 3.30 -4.25
CA GLN A 72 7.90 4.14 -3.08
C GLN A 72 8.09 3.41 -1.74
N VAL A 73 7.70 2.14 -1.65
CA VAL A 73 7.93 1.33 -0.44
C VAL A 73 9.43 1.17 -0.17
N ASN A 74 10.23 0.96 -1.22
CA ASN A 74 11.68 0.82 -1.11
C ASN A 74 12.41 2.14 -0.85
N GLN A 75 11.80 3.27 -1.25
CA GLN A 75 12.35 4.63 -1.10
C GLN A 75 11.97 5.29 0.22
N ARG A 76 11.16 4.64 1.07
CA ARG A 76 10.80 5.19 2.39
C ARG A 76 12.07 5.20 3.26
N PRO A 77 12.72 6.35 3.46
CA PRO A 77 13.84 6.41 4.39
C PRO A 77 13.21 6.22 5.78
N LEU A 78 13.86 5.46 6.65
CA LEU A 78 13.59 5.53 8.09
C LEU A 78 13.94 6.94 8.58
N ALA A 79 13.08 7.92 8.32
CA ALA A 79 13.09 9.20 9.00
C ALA A 79 12.55 8.94 10.42
N GLY A 80 13.45 8.58 11.34
CA GLY A 80 13.03 8.35 12.73
C GLY A 80 14.05 7.79 13.72
N THR A 81 15.20 7.27 13.32
CA THR A 81 16.21 6.80 14.28
C THR A 81 17.55 7.48 14.06
N SER A 82 17.60 8.78 14.33
CA SER A 82 18.85 9.43 14.72
C SER A 82 19.19 9.01 16.16
N ALA A 83 19.52 7.72 16.34
CA ALA A 83 20.25 7.30 17.52
C ALA A 83 21.68 7.81 17.35
N ALA A 84 21.98 8.94 17.97
CA ALA A 84 23.34 9.44 18.07
C ALA A 84 24.22 8.31 18.67
N PRO A 85 25.28 7.85 17.97
CA PRO A 85 26.25 7.01 18.63
C PRO A 85 27.06 7.93 19.54
N PHE A 86 26.84 7.76 20.83
CA PHE A 86 27.60 8.34 21.93
C PHE A 86 29.09 8.39 21.59
N ALA A 87 29.61 9.60 21.30
CA ALA A 87 31.04 9.84 21.21
C ALA A 87 31.59 9.89 22.65
N SER A 88 31.92 8.72 23.18
CA SER A 88 32.85 8.62 24.30
C SER A 88 34.25 8.86 23.77
N LEU A 89 34.85 9.99 24.10
CA LEU A 89 36.30 10.18 24.06
C LEU A 89 36.65 11.23 25.12
N GLY A 90 37.10 10.71 26.27
CA GLY A 90 37.81 11.50 27.26
C GLY A 90 39.23 11.84 26.82
N ALA A 91 39.95 12.51 27.73
CA ALA A 91 41.19 13.26 27.58
C ALA A 91 40.90 14.69 27.07
N ASP A 92 41.22 15.75 27.80
CA ASP A 92 42.56 16.04 28.30
C ASP A 92 42.61 16.61 29.73
N ARG A 93 43.60 16.09 30.47
CA ARG A 93 44.22 16.70 31.64
C ARG A 93 45.46 17.44 31.13
N LYS A 94 45.51 18.76 31.22
CA LYS A 94 46.69 19.51 31.70
C LYS A 94 46.37 20.97 31.95
#